data_AF-A0A1I3V7G7-F1
#
_entry.id   AF-A0A1I3V7G7-F1
#
_cell.length_a   1.000
_cell.length_b   1.000
_cell.length_c   1.000
_cell.angle_alpha   90.00
_cell.angle_beta   90.00
_cell.angle_gamma   90.00
#
_symmetry.space_group_name_H-M   'P 1'
#
loop_
_entity.id
_entity.type
_entity.pdbx_description
1 polymer ?
#
loop_
_entity_poly.entity_id
_entity_poly.type
_entity_poly.pdbx_seq_one_letter_code
_entity_poly.pdbx_strand_id
1 'polypeptide(L)'
;DANEVPWHYIDPGKPQQNAFIESFNGSLRDELLNEEIFDTLDEARRKLALWRYDYNAVRPHSSLGNQTPLQARRALEQFEGSAHGALAQTEIHDYQNQTRRLSL
;
A
#
# COMPACT_ATOMS: atom_id res chain seq x y z
N ASP A 1 -5.44 23.76 2.71
CA ASP A 1 -4.50 23.30 1.67
C ASP A 1 -5.21 23.18 0.33
N ALA A 2 -4.54 23.51 -0.77
CA ALA A 2 -5.14 23.75 -2.08
C ALA A 2 -5.91 22.54 -2.71
N ASN A 3 -5.84 21.37 -2.09
CA ASN A 3 -6.47 20.13 -2.57
C ASN A 3 -7.58 19.58 -1.65
N GLU A 4 -7.88 20.24 -0.52
CA GLU A 4 -8.93 19.82 0.45
C GLU A 4 -8.83 18.37 0.98
N VAL A 5 -7.67 17.72 0.86
CA VAL A 5 -7.47 16.36 1.37
C VAL A 5 -7.08 16.40 2.87
N PRO A 6 -7.86 15.79 3.78
CA PRO A 6 -7.52 15.73 5.20
C PRO A 6 -6.36 14.76 5.48
N TRP A 7 -5.60 15.06 6.54
CA TRP A 7 -4.55 14.16 7.03
C TRP A 7 -5.17 12.99 7.80
N HIS A 8 -4.76 11.77 7.46
CA HIS A 8 -5.15 10.56 8.16
C HIS A 8 -3.91 9.83 8.67
N TYR A 9 -3.79 9.72 9.99
CA TYR A 9 -2.74 8.93 10.65
C TYR A 9 -3.26 7.53 10.96
N ILE A 10 -2.34 6.58 11.08
CA ILE A 10 -2.66 5.26 11.61
C ILE A 10 -3.02 5.36 13.09
N ASP A 11 -3.93 4.49 13.53
CA ASP A 11 -4.30 4.36 14.93
C ASP A 11 -3.12 3.77 15.73
N PRO A 12 -2.84 4.29 16.93
CA PRO A 12 -1.88 3.68 17.84
C PRO A 12 -2.18 2.20 18.07
N GLY A 13 -1.20 1.34 17.88
CA GLY A 13 -1.34 -0.11 18.07
C GLY A 13 -1.99 -0.88 16.92
N LYS A 14 -2.27 -0.24 15.76
CA LYS A 14 -2.81 -0.90 14.57
C LYS A 14 -1.83 -0.89 13.38
N PRO A 15 -0.69 -1.61 13.44
CA PRO A 15 0.28 -1.64 12.36
C PRO A 15 -0.30 -2.16 11.04
N GLN A 16 -1.38 -2.95 11.08
CA GLN A 16 -2.04 -3.48 9.89
C GLN A 16 -2.59 -2.39 8.97
N GLN A 17 -2.90 -1.19 9.49
CA GLN A 17 -3.32 -0.05 8.67
C GLN A 17 -2.20 0.45 7.73
N ASN A 18 -0.95 0.09 8.02
CA ASN A 18 0.22 0.42 7.19
C ASN A 18 0.67 -0.74 6.28
N ALA A 19 0.03 -1.91 6.36
CA ALA A 19 0.53 -3.14 5.74
C ALA A 19 0.69 -3.02 4.21
N PHE A 20 -0.19 -2.28 3.54
CA PHE A 20 -0.13 -2.10 2.09
C PHE A 20 1.12 -1.35 1.64
N ILE A 21 1.43 -0.22 2.28
CA ILE A 21 2.60 0.58 1.92
C ILE A 21 3.89 -0.10 2.37
N GLU A 22 3.86 -0.88 3.45
CA GLU A 22 4.99 -1.71 3.87
C GLU A 22 5.31 -2.79 2.83
N SER A 23 4.31 -3.51 2.35
CA SER A 23 4.49 -4.53 1.30
C SER A 23 5.03 -3.93 -0.01
N PHE A 24 4.51 -2.77 -0.43
CA PHE A 24 5.03 -2.05 -1.59
C PHE A 24 6.49 -1.65 -1.40
N ASN A 25 6.82 -1.02 -0.26
CA ASN A 25 8.17 -0.55 0.03
C ASN A 25 9.17 -1.71 0.18
N GLY A 26 8.74 -2.85 0.72
CA GLY A 26 9.54 -4.08 0.78
C GLY A 26 9.90 -4.56 -0.63
N SER A 27 8.90 -4.73 -1.49
CA SER A 27 9.10 -5.17 -2.89
C SER A 27 10.03 -4.22 -3.66
N LEU A 28 9.85 -2.91 -3.51
CA LEU A 28 10.71 -1.92 -4.17
C LEU A 28 12.17 -2.02 -3.70
N ARG A 29 12.41 -2.26 -2.41
CA ARG A 29 13.76 -2.41 -1.88
C ARG A 29 14.41 -3.68 -2.39
N ASP A 30 13.72 -4.80 -2.21
CA ASP A 30 14.27 -6.13 -2.48
C ASP A 30 14.49 -6.38 -3.97
N GLU A 31 13.69 -5.77 -4.84
CA GLU A 31 13.75 -6.03 -6.28
C GLU A 31 14.50 -4.97 -7.09
N LEU A 32 14.73 -3.78 -6.53
CA LEU A 32 15.35 -2.69 -7.25
C LEU A 32 16.45 -2.01 -6.43
N LEU A 33 16.12 -1.44 -5.27
CA LEU A 33 17.07 -0.57 -4.58
C LEU A 33 18.26 -1.32 -3.98
N ASN A 34 18.08 -2.58 -3.60
CA ASN A 34 19.16 -3.42 -3.06
C ASN A 34 19.95 -4.14 -4.16
N GLU A 35 19.37 -4.31 -5.34
CA GLU A 35 19.98 -5.06 -6.47
C GLU A 35 20.75 -4.16 -7.43
N GLU A 36 20.46 -2.86 -7.45
CA GLU A 36 21.02 -1.91 -8.40
C GLU A 36 21.97 -0.91 -7.74
N ILE A 37 23.11 -0.65 -8.40
CA ILE A 37 23.93 0.53 -8.15
C ILE A 37 23.55 1.57 -9.21
N PHE A 38 23.33 2.82 -8.78
CA PHE A 38 22.99 3.92 -9.67
C PHE A 38 24.17 4.86 -9.83
N ASP A 39 24.62 5.08 -11.07
CA ASP A 39 25.74 5.99 -11.35
C ASP A 39 25.28 7.45 -11.37
N THR A 40 24.02 7.68 -11.74
CA THR A 40 23.44 9.03 -11.85
C THR A 40 21.99 9.07 -11.38
N LEU A 41 21.52 10.27 -10.98
CA LEU A 41 20.13 10.48 -10.60
C LEU A 41 19.15 10.22 -11.76
N ASP A 42 19.54 10.51 -12.99
CA ASP A 42 18.69 10.28 -14.16
C ASP A 42 18.55 8.80 -14.48
N GLU A 43 19.59 8.01 -14.25
CA GLU A 43 19.50 6.55 -14.31
C GLU A 43 18.55 6.01 -13.23
N ALA A 44 18.71 6.45 -11.98
CA ALA A 44 17.83 6.04 -10.88
C ALA A 44 16.36 6.36 -11.19
N ARG A 45 16.08 7.56 -11.70
CA ARG A 45 14.73 7.97 -12.13
C ARG A 45 14.18 7.07 -13.24
N ARG A 46 14.99 6.73 -14.24
CA ARG A 46 14.55 5.83 -15.33
C ARG A 46 14.25 4.42 -14.82
N LYS A 47 15.14 3.83 -14.04
CA LYS A 47 14.94 2.49 -13.46
C LYS A 47 13.72 2.45 -12.54
N LEU A 48 13.54 3.46 -11.69
CA LEU A 48 12.34 3.60 -10.85
C LEU A 48 11.06 3.74 -11.68
N ALA A 49 11.08 4.52 -12.76
CA ALA A 49 9.92 4.68 -13.63
C ALA A 49 9.53 3.37 -14.32
N LEU A 50 10.53 2.58 -14.76
CA LEU A 50 10.31 1.25 -15.33
C LEU A 50 9.75 0.28 -14.30
N TRP A 51 10.35 0.18 -13.12
CA TRP A 51 9.86 -0.69 -12.05
C TRP A 51 8.43 -0.32 -11.62
N ARG A 52 8.13 0.98 -11.48
CA ARG A 52 6.78 1.47 -11.18
C ARG A 52 5.78 1.07 -12.28
N TYR A 53 6.17 1.12 -13.54
CA TYR A 53 5.32 0.70 -14.65
C TYR A 53 5.06 -0.81 -14.58
N ASP A 54 6.11 -1.61 -14.38
CA ASP A 54 5.99 -3.06 -14.23
C ASP A 54 5.02 -3.43 -13.09
N TYR A 55 5.28 -2.90 -11.89
CA TYR A 55 4.47 -3.15 -10.70
C TYR A 55 2.98 -2.82 -10.90
N ASN A 56 2.68 -1.67 -11.52
CA ASN A 56 1.32 -1.17 -11.63
C ASN A 56 0.56 -1.67 -12.86
N ALA A 57 1.23 -1.91 -13.99
CA ALA A 57 0.58 -2.16 -15.27
C ALA A 57 0.78 -3.58 -15.81
N VAL A 58 1.82 -4.29 -15.37
CA VAL A 58 2.22 -5.59 -15.92
C VAL A 58 2.07 -6.72 -14.90
N ARG A 59 2.54 -6.50 -13.67
CA ARG A 59 2.60 -7.55 -12.64
C ARG A 59 1.22 -7.88 -12.06
N PRO A 60 0.77 -9.15 -12.10
CA PRO A 60 -0.43 -9.59 -11.40
C PRO A 60 -0.15 -9.77 -9.90
N HIS A 61 -1.10 -9.36 -9.05
CA HIS A 61 -1.00 -9.50 -7.60
C HIS A 61 -2.09 -10.42 -7.07
N SER A 62 -1.71 -11.43 -6.28
CA SER A 62 -2.66 -12.40 -5.73
C SER A 62 -3.70 -11.76 -4.80
N SER A 63 -3.31 -10.72 -4.05
CA SER A 63 -4.20 -9.90 -3.22
C SER A 63 -5.27 -9.16 -4.03
N LEU A 64 -5.05 -8.96 -5.33
CA LEU A 64 -5.98 -8.36 -6.28
C LEU A 64 -6.61 -9.40 -7.21
N GLY A 65 -6.68 -10.67 -6.81
CA GLY A 65 -7.25 -11.74 -7.63
C GLY A 65 -6.45 -12.01 -8.91
N ASN A 66 -5.12 -11.89 -8.84
CA ASN A 66 -4.19 -11.99 -9.98
C ASN A 66 -4.38 -10.93 -11.06
N GLN A 67 -4.92 -9.77 -10.69
CA GLN A 67 -4.98 -8.58 -11.55
C GLN A 67 -3.80 -7.64 -11.26
N THR A 68 -3.48 -6.78 -12.23
CA THR A 68 -2.55 -5.67 -12.01
C THR A 68 -3.26 -4.54 -11.24
N PRO A 69 -2.52 -3.68 -10.50
CA PRO A 69 -3.13 -2.55 -9.80
C PRO A 69 -3.91 -1.62 -10.74
N LEU A 70 -3.42 -1.43 -11.97
CA LEU A 70 -4.13 -0.66 -12.99
C LEU A 70 -5.45 -1.30 -13.41
N GLN A 71 -5.50 -2.63 -13.54
CA GLN A 71 -6.73 -3.35 -13.83
C GLN A 71 -7.73 -3.26 -12.67
N ALA A 72 -7.28 -3.49 -11.44
CA ALA A 72 -8.12 -3.39 -10.25
C ALA A 72 -8.72 -1.98 -10.11
N ARG A 73 -7.91 -0.93 -10.31
CA ARG A 73 -8.36 0.47 -10.33
C ARG A 73 -9.43 0.72 -11.40
N ARG A 74 -9.23 0.21 -12.62
CA ARG A 74 -10.23 0.32 -13.71
C ARG A 74 -11.53 -0.40 -13.37
N ALA A 75 -11.45 -1.57 -12.74
CA ALA A 75 -12.64 -2.30 -12.29
C ALA A 75 -13.41 -1.48 -11.25
N LEU A 76 -12.72 -0.91 -10.25
CA LEU A 76 -13.34 -0.03 -9.26
C LEU A 76 -14.06 1.15 -9.92
N GLU A 77 -13.43 1.86 -10.86
CA GLU A 77 -14.07 2.97 -11.59
C GLU A 77 -15.34 2.55 -12.36
N GLN A 78 -15.37 1.33 -12.91
CA GLN A 78 -16.54 0.80 -13.62
C GLN A 78 -17.67 0.42 -12.66
N PHE A 79 -17.33 -0.05 -11.46
CA PHE A 79 -18.29 -0.35 -10.39
C PHE A 79 -18.77 0.91 -9.65
N GLU A 80 -17.95 1.97 -9.57
CA GLU A 80 -18.27 3.25 -8.91
C GLU A 80 -19.27 4.13 -9.67
N GLY A 81 -19.87 3.62 -10.76
CA GLY A 81 -21.21 4.06 -11.19
C GLY A 81 -22.33 3.68 -10.20
N SER A 82 -22.03 2.86 -9.18
CA SER A 82 -22.88 2.52 -8.05
C SER A 82 -21.99 2.14 -6.85
N ALA A 83 -21.39 3.14 -6.20
CA ALA A 83 -20.56 2.91 -5.03
C ALA A 83 -21.38 2.29 -3.88
N HIS A 84 -21.09 1.03 -3.53
CA HIS A 84 -21.41 0.50 -2.21
C HIS A 84 -20.12 0.29 -1.46
N GLY A 85 -20.05 0.94 -0.29
CA GLY A 85 -18.88 1.00 0.58
C GLY A 85 -18.32 -0.38 0.85
N ALA A 86 -17.22 -0.69 0.20
CA ALA A 86 -16.35 -1.77 0.56
C ALA A 86 -14.95 -1.17 0.65
N LEU A 87 -14.56 -0.75 1.85
CA LEU A 87 -13.22 -0.86 2.42
C LEU A 87 -13.30 -0.29 3.85
N ALA A 88 -12.95 -1.13 4.83
CA ALA A 88 -13.07 -0.96 6.28
C ALA A 88 -14.47 -1.21 6.88
N GLN A 89 -14.78 -2.49 7.17
CA GLN A 89 -15.66 -2.78 8.31
C GLN A 89 -14.99 -2.24 9.57
N THR A 90 -15.50 -1.12 10.08
CA THR A 90 -15.17 -0.63 11.41
C THR A 90 -15.91 -1.49 12.43
N GLU A 91 -15.54 -2.75 12.57
CA GLU A 91 -15.86 -3.45 13.82
C GLU A 91 -14.97 -2.83 14.90
N ILE A 92 -15.59 -1.96 15.71
CA ILE A 92 -15.02 -1.48 16.97
C ILE A 92 -15.00 -2.69 17.89
N HIS A 93 -13.95 -3.50 17.79
CA HIS A 93 -13.65 -4.50 18.79
C HIS A 93 -12.90 -3.79 19.92
N ASP A 94 -13.62 -3.49 21.01
CA ASP A 94 -13.05 -2.97 22.25
C ASP A 94 -12.03 -3.97 22.78
N TYR A 95 -10.76 -3.72 22.49
CA TYR A 95 -9.66 -4.54 23.00
C TYR A 95 -9.34 -4.07 24.41
N GLN A 96 -9.89 -4.75 25.42
CA GLN A 96 -9.50 -4.53 26.81
C GLN A 96 -8.00 -4.85 26.97
N ASN A 97 -7.21 -3.81 27.25
CA ASN A 97 -5.79 -3.93 27.52
C ASN A 97 -5.59 -4.49 28.94
N GLN A 98 -5.50 -5.82 29.05
CA GLN A 98 -5.19 -6.45 30.33
C GLN A 98 -3.67 -6.42 30.55
N THR A 99 -3.20 -5.29 31.07
CA THR A 99 -1.81 -5.05 31.46
C THR A 99 -1.39 -6.05 32.54
N ARG A 100 -0.91 -7.23 32.13
CA ARG A 100 -0.12 -8.08 33.04
C ARG A 100 1.25 -7.45 33.18
N ARG A 101 1.45 -6.74 34.29
CA ARG A 101 2.77 -6.39 34.84
C ARG A 101 3.66 -7.64 34.78
N LEU A 102 4.71 -7.60 33.97
CA LEU A 102 5.87 -8.44 34.17
C LEU A 102 6.72 -7.76 35.24
N SER A 103 6.71 -8.31 36.45
CA SER A 103 7.73 -8.02 37.47
C SER A 103 9.03 -8.71 37.08
N LEU A 104 10.14 -7.98 37.19
CA LEU A 104 11.52 -8.48 37.14
C LEU A 104 11.77 -9.61 38.15
#